data_AF-A0A4R5B6Z1-F1
#
_entry.id   AF-A0A4R5B6Z1-F1
#
_cell.length_a   1.000
_cell.length_b   1.000
_cell.length_c   1.000
_cell.angle_alpha   90.00
_cell.angle_beta   90.00
_cell.angle_gamma   90.00
#
_symmetry.space_group_name_H-M   'P 1'
#
loop_
_entity.id
_entity.type
_entity.pdbx_description
1 polymer ?
#
loop_
_entity_poly.entity_id
_entity_poly.type
_entity_poly.pdbx_seq_one_letter_code
_entity_poly.pdbx_strand_id
1 'polypeptide(L)'
;CTTSCPVYWSDGNYFGPAAIVNAHRFIFDSRDEAAPERKEAPKPEDQIDAWIHEAVQIMEKSGIPRDQIDAEAIRTIIMHESNGDPGATNNWDSNAAAGTPSIGLMQTIAPTFESFALPGHQNIYDPVDNIIAATRYSIERYGSVADVPGVSGLRSGGSYQGY
;
A
#
# COMPACT_ATOMS: atom_id res chain seq x y z
N CYS A 1 -36.84 14.56 56.88
CA CYS A 1 -35.47 14.33 57.40
C CYS A 1 -35.15 12.85 57.21
N THR A 2 -34.55 12.44 56.08
CA THR A 2 -33.09 12.36 55.81
C THR A 2 -32.36 11.32 56.66
N THR A 3 -32.11 10.15 56.09
CA THR A 3 -30.82 9.40 56.14
C THR A 3 -31.02 8.14 55.28
N SER A 4 -30.76 8.17 53.97
CA SER A 4 -29.45 8.18 53.29
C SER A 4 -28.52 7.08 53.81
N CYS A 5 -28.73 5.85 53.33
CA CYS A 5 -27.70 4.82 53.33
C CYS A 5 -26.57 5.28 52.38
N PRO A 6 -25.32 5.44 52.82
CA PRO A 6 -24.24 5.72 51.90
C PRO A 6 -23.81 4.40 51.27
N VAL A 7 -24.04 4.25 49.97
CA VAL A 7 -23.27 3.30 49.17
C VAL A 7 -21.98 4.01 48.77
N TYR A 8 -20.93 3.82 49.58
CA TYR A 8 -19.56 4.17 49.20
C TYR A 8 -19.13 3.25 48.06
N TRP A 9 -19.40 3.63 46.81
CA TRP A 9 -18.84 2.99 45.61
C TRP A 9 -18.76 4.04 44.48
N SER A 10 -18.10 5.16 44.77
CA SER A 10 -17.67 6.12 43.75
C SER A 10 -16.16 5.94 43.55
N ASP A 11 -15.78 4.84 42.92
CA ASP A 11 -14.56 4.80 42.13
C ASP A 11 -15.00 4.46 40.70
N GLY A 12 -14.77 5.39 39.78
CA GLY A 12 -15.31 5.45 38.40
C GLY A 12 -14.87 4.32 37.45
N ASN A 13 -14.42 3.18 37.98
CA ASN A 13 -14.01 2.01 37.21
C ASN A 13 -14.96 0.81 37.37
N TYR A 14 -16.04 0.93 38.15
CA TYR A 14 -16.98 -0.18 38.35
C TYR A 14 -18.26 -0.02 37.53
N PHE A 15 -18.32 -0.67 36.37
CA PHE A 15 -19.45 -0.63 35.44
C PHE A 15 -20.69 -1.44 35.90
N GLY A 16 -20.70 -1.93 37.15
CA GLY A 16 -21.77 -2.73 37.71
C GLY A 16 -21.80 -4.18 37.18
N PRO A 17 -22.48 -5.10 37.89
CA PRO A 17 -22.55 -6.51 37.47
C PRO A 17 -23.23 -6.70 36.11
N ALA A 18 -24.10 -5.77 35.69
CA ALA A 18 -24.74 -5.80 34.37
C ALA A 18 -23.74 -5.65 33.22
N ALA A 19 -22.70 -4.83 33.37
CA ALA A 19 -21.67 -4.68 32.33
C ALA A 19 -20.82 -5.94 32.19
N ILE A 20 -20.51 -6.63 33.30
CA ILE A 20 -19.80 -7.91 33.28
C ILE A 20 -20.65 -8.99 32.60
N VAL A 21 -21.95 -9.08 32.91
CA VAL A 21 -22.85 -10.08 32.30
C VAL A 21 -23.05 -9.80 30.80
N ASN A 22 -23.14 -8.54 30.39
CA ASN A 22 -23.22 -8.17 28.97
C ASN A 22 -21.91 -8.45 28.22
N ALA A 23 -20.75 -8.16 28.82
CA ALA A 23 -19.44 -8.48 28.25
C ALA A 23 -19.21 -9.99 28.16
N HIS A 24 -19.59 -10.76 29.20
CA HIS A 24 -19.53 -12.21 29.17
C HIS A 24 -20.44 -12.79 28.09
N ARG A 25 -21.63 -12.22 27.89
CA ARG A 25 -22.52 -12.66 26.82
C ARG A 25 -21.95 -12.38 25.44
N PHE A 26 -21.21 -11.29 25.25
CA PHE A 26 -20.53 -10.98 23.98
C PHE A 26 -19.32 -11.89 23.72
N ILE A 27 -18.51 -12.17 24.74
CA ILE A 27 -17.29 -12.99 24.61
C ILE A 27 -17.61 -14.49 24.44
N PHE A 28 -18.70 -14.98 25.03
CA PHE A 28 -19.07 -16.41 25.02
C PHE A 28 -20.34 -16.71 24.19
N ASP A 29 -20.79 -15.78 23.35
CA ASP A 29 -21.90 -16.05 22.42
C ASP A 29 -21.43 -17.06 21.37
N SER A 30 -22.03 -18.24 21.35
CA SER A 30 -21.72 -19.28 20.37
C SER A 30 -22.15 -18.93 18.93
N ARG A 31 -22.73 -17.74 18.72
CA ARG A 31 -23.10 -17.20 17.40
C ARG A 31 -22.02 -16.32 16.78
N ASP A 32 -20.96 -15.99 17.53
CA ASP A 32 -19.78 -15.34 16.96
C ASP A 32 -18.91 -16.37 16.25
N GLU A 33 -19.34 -16.79 15.06
CA GLU A 33 -18.57 -17.65 14.15
C GLU A 33 -17.48 -16.86 13.38
N ALA A 34 -17.38 -15.54 13.60
CA ALA A 34 -16.45 -14.64 12.91
C ALA A 34 -15.10 -14.48 13.62
N ALA A 35 -14.84 -15.24 14.68
CA ALA A 35 -13.54 -15.30 15.35
C ALA A 35 -12.32 -15.51 14.42
N PRO A 36 -12.36 -16.34 13.35
CA PRO A 36 -11.24 -16.47 12.42
C PRO A 36 -11.09 -15.27 11.47
N GLU A 37 -12.08 -14.38 11.36
CA GLU A 37 -12.05 -13.18 10.52
C GLU A 37 -11.73 -11.90 11.31
N ARG A 38 -11.19 -12.02 12.53
CA ARG A 38 -10.49 -10.89 13.16
C ARG A 38 -9.15 -10.71 12.44
N LYS A 39 -9.22 -10.25 11.18
CA LYS A 39 -8.08 -10.00 10.29
C LYS A 39 -7.05 -9.21 11.10
N GLU A 40 -5.91 -9.85 11.38
CA GLU A 40 -4.73 -9.12 11.83
C GLU A 40 -4.45 -8.00 10.83
N ALA A 41 -3.81 -6.91 11.29
CA ALA A 41 -3.43 -5.84 10.37
C ALA A 41 -2.73 -6.45 9.14
N PRO A 42 -3.13 -6.07 7.92
CA PRO A 42 -2.59 -6.69 6.71
C PRO A 42 -1.07 -6.60 6.75
N LYS A 43 -0.39 -7.68 6.39
CA LYS A 43 1.06 -7.64 6.33
C LYS A 43 1.48 -6.62 5.27
N PRO A 44 2.65 -5.99 5.39
CA PRO A 44 3.14 -5.04 4.39
C PRO A 44 3.14 -5.63 2.97
N GLU A 45 3.45 -6.93 2.82
CA GLU A 45 3.34 -7.65 1.55
C GLU A 45 1.92 -7.69 0.96
N ASP A 46 0.90 -7.91 1.81
CA ASP A 46 -0.51 -7.94 1.40
C ASP A 46 -0.98 -6.54 0.97
N GLN A 47 -0.43 -5.50 1.58
CA GLN A 47 -0.74 -4.11 1.26
C GLN A 47 -0.15 -3.68 -0.10
N ILE A 48 1.09 -4.11 -0.39
CA ILE A 48 1.73 -3.86 -1.69
C ILE A 48 0.93 -4.54 -2.81
N ASP A 49 0.54 -5.80 -2.60
CA ASP A 49 -0.24 -6.55 -3.59
C ASP A 49 -1.62 -5.89 -3.83
N ALA A 50 -2.23 -5.30 -2.80
CA ALA A 50 -3.46 -4.52 -2.94
C ALA A 50 -3.28 -3.27 -3.80
N TRP A 51 -2.22 -2.48 -3.58
CA TRP A 51 -1.92 -1.28 -4.38
C TRP A 51 -1.60 -1.63 -5.84
N ILE A 52 -0.83 -2.69 -6.08
CA ILE A 52 -0.54 -3.17 -7.44
C ILE A 52 -1.83 -3.56 -8.13
N HIS A 53 -2.69 -4.34 -7.47
CA HIS A 53 -3.96 -4.76 -8.04
C HIS A 53 -4.88 -3.57 -8.38
N GLU A 54 -4.97 -2.59 -7.49
CA GLU A 54 -5.73 -1.35 -7.74
C GLU A 54 -5.17 -0.57 -8.95
N ALA A 55 -3.85 -0.37 -9.00
CA ALA A 55 -3.19 0.31 -10.11
C ALA A 55 -3.44 -0.40 -11.45
N VAL A 56 -3.31 -1.74 -11.48
CA VAL A 56 -3.59 -2.55 -12.67
C VAL A 56 -5.03 -2.32 -13.15
N GLN A 57 -6.01 -2.37 -12.25
CA GLN A 57 -7.41 -2.16 -12.61
C GLN A 57 -7.69 -0.76 -13.17
N ILE A 58 -7.06 0.27 -12.60
CA ILE A 58 -7.18 1.64 -13.10
C ILE A 58 -6.57 1.77 -14.49
N MET A 59 -5.38 1.19 -14.70
CA MET A 59 -4.69 1.20 -15.97
C MET A 59 -5.44 0.45 -17.07
N GLU A 60 -5.99 -0.72 -16.77
CA GLU A 60 -6.87 -1.47 -17.68
C GLU A 60 -8.09 -0.63 -18.09
N LYS A 61 -8.76 0.01 -17.13
CA LYS A 61 -9.90 0.91 -17.40
C LYS A 61 -9.52 2.13 -18.23
N SER A 62 -8.28 2.59 -18.13
CA SER A 62 -7.74 3.69 -18.93
C SER A 62 -7.37 3.27 -20.38
N GLY A 63 -7.46 1.98 -20.70
CA GLY A 63 -7.22 1.44 -22.04
C GLY A 63 -5.82 0.84 -22.24
N ILE A 64 -5.03 0.67 -21.18
CA ILE A 64 -3.72 0.02 -21.27
C ILE A 64 -3.93 -1.50 -21.39
N PRO A 65 -3.38 -2.15 -22.43
CA PRO A 65 -3.51 -3.60 -22.61
C PRO A 65 -2.90 -4.39 -21.45
N ARG A 66 -3.62 -5.40 -20.96
CA ARG A 66 -3.22 -6.21 -19.79
C ARG A 66 -1.95 -7.04 -20.01
N ASP A 67 -1.61 -7.35 -21.25
CA ASP A 67 -0.37 -8.02 -21.65
C ASP A 67 0.88 -7.12 -21.48
N GLN A 68 0.70 -5.81 -21.43
CA GLN A 68 1.78 -4.85 -21.18
C GLN A 68 2.00 -4.58 -19.69
N ILE A 69 1.00 -4.89 -18.86
CA ILE A 69 1.02 -4.68 -17.41
C ILE A 69 1.39 -6.01 -16.74
N ASP A 70 2.62 -6.15 -16.26
CA ASP A 70 3.07 -7.36 -15.57
C ASP A 70 3.15 -7.11 -14.06
N ALA A 71 2.14 -7.56 -13.31
CA ALA A 71 2.04 -7.33 -11.86
C ALA A 71 3.19 -7.94 -11.06
N GLU A 72 3.74 -9.08 -11.49
CA GLU A 72 4.88 -9.71 -10.84
C GLU A 72 6.17 -8.90 -11.11
N ALA A 73 6.32 -8.39 -12.33
CA ALA A 73 7.41 -7.48 -12.67
C ALA A 73 7.33 -6.18 -11.85
N ILE A 74 6.14 -5.57 -11.73
CA ILE A 74 5.90 -4.39 -10.89
C ILE A 74 6.30 -4.68 -9.44
N ARG A 75 5.86 -5.80 -8.88
CA ARG A 75 6.21 -6.20 -7.52
C ARG A 75 7.71 -6.36 -7.35
N THR A 76 8.36 -7.03 -8.30
CA THR A 76 9.82 -7.24 -8.30
C THR A 76 10.54 -5.91 -8.26
N ILE A 77 10.12 -4.99 -9.11
CA ILE A 77 10.65 -3.63 -9.17
C ILE A 77 10.49 -2.93 -7.81
N ILE A 78 9.28 -2.86 -7.26
CA ILE A 78 9.00 -2.17 -5.99
C ILE A 78 9.90 -2.69 -4.87
N MET A 79 10.07 -4.01 -4.78
CA MET A 79 10.90 -4.64 -3.77
C MET A 79 12.40 -4.30 -3.92
N HIS A 80 12.88 -4.07 -5.14
CA HIS A 80 14.27 -3.67 -5.36
C HIS A 80 14.51 -2.17 -5.14
N GLU A 81 13.51 -1.33 -5.39
CA GLU A 81 13.67 0.13 -5.49
C GLU A 81 13.40 0.82 -4.15
N SER A 82 12.36 0.38 -3.45
CA SER A 82 11.93 0.97 -2.18
C SER A 82 11.85 -0.05 -1.05
N ASN A 83 12.08 -1.34 -1.34
CA ASN A 83 11.79 -2.44 -0.42
C ASN A 83 10.32 -2.41 0.07
N GLY A 84 9.41 -1.89 -0.75
CA GLY A 84 7.99 -1.76 -0.43
C GLY A 84 7.61 -0.53 0.41
N ASP A 85 8.51 0.44 0.60
CA ASP A 85 8.22 1.66 1.35
C ASP A 85 7.61 2.76 0.44
N PRO A 86 6.32 3.10 0.59
CA PRO A 86 5.68 4.15 -0.19
C PRO A 86 6.18 5.56 0.17
N GLY A 87 6.82 5.73 1.33
CA GLY A 87 7.42 6.99 1.77
C GLY A 87 8.87 7.17 1.31
N ALA A 88 9.44 6.19 0.61
CA ALA A 88 10.84 6.21 0.20
C ALA A 88 11.17 7.46 -0.62
N THR A 89 12.13 8.25 -0.18
CA THR A 89 12.61 9.44 -0.90
C THR A 89 14.13 9.44 -0.95
N ASN A 90 14.69 9.34 -2.16
CA ASN A 90 16.13 9.41 -2.35
C ASN A 90 16.59 10.85 -2.55
N ASN A 91 17.44 11.34 -1.65
CA ASN A 91 17.97 12.71 -1.67
C ASN A 91 19.46 12.79 -2.01
N TRP A 92 20.08 11.69 -2.42
CA TRP A 92 21.53 11.59 -2.60
C TRP A 92 21.98 11.44 -4.05
N ASP A 93 21.04 11.24 -4.98
CA ASP A 93 21.32 11.07 -6.40
C ASP A 93 21.43 12.41 -7.15
N SER A 94 21.79 12.33 -8.44
CA SER A 94 21.87 13.51 -9.32
C SER A 94 20.52 14.20 -9.49
N ASN A 95 19.42 13.47 -9.36
CA ASN A 95 18.07 14.00 -9.54
C ASN A 95 17.66 14.84 -8.33
N ALA A 96 18.01 14.39 -7.13
CA ALA A 96 17.86 15.15 -5.90
C ALA A 96 18.70 16.43 -5.92
N ALA A 97 19.93 16.37 -6.42
CA ALA A 97 20.75 17.56 -6.63
C ALA A 97 20.13 18.54 -7.65
N ALA A 98 19.36 18.02 -8.62
CA ALA A 98 18.59 18.80 -9.58
C ALA A 98 17.21 19.26 -9.04
N GLY A 99 16.87 18.93 -7.78
CA GLY A 99 15.61 19.32 -7.14
C GLY A 99 14.41 18.42 -7.44
N THR A 100 14.63 17.28 -8.09
CA THR A 100 13.60 16.29 -8.46
C THR A 100 13.96 14.91 -7.90
N PRO A 101 13.92 14.71 -6.57
CA PRO A 101 14.29 13.44 -5.96
C PRO A 101 13.40 12.29 -6.45
N SER A 102 13.95 11.08 -6.41
CA SER A 102 13.23 9.84 -6.69
C SER A 102 12.32 9.48 -5.51
N ILE A 103 11.02 9.28 -5.75
CA ILE A 103 9.98 9.20 -4.71
C ILE A 103 9.13 7.93 -4.87
N GLY A 104 8.74 7.34 -3.75
CA GLY A 104 7.70 6.33 -3.63
C GLY A 104 8.16 4.92 -3.96
N LEU A 105 7.17 4.04 -4.15
CA LEU A 105 7.35 2.60 -4.31
C LEU A 105 8.26 2.23 -5.48
N MET A 106 8.12 2.96 -6.59
CA MET A 106 8.87 2.74 -7.83
C MET A 106 9.90 3.86 -8.08
N GLN A 107 10.37 4.54 -7.02
CA GLN A 107 11.43 5.55 -7.08
C GLN A 107 11.32 6.52 -8.28
N THR A 108 10.12 7.05 -8.50
CA THR A 108 9.81 7.89 -9.67
C THR A 108 10.13 9.35 -9.41
N ILE A 109 10.73 10.03 -10.38
CA ILE A 109 11.01 11.47 -10.31
C ILE A 109 9.79 12.30 -10.76
N ALA A 110 9.66 13.50 -10.20
CA ALA A 110 8.56 14.44 -10.50
C ALA A 110 8.27 14.66 -12.00
N PRO A 111 9.24 14.97 -12.89
CA PRO A 111 8.94 15.23 -14.29
C PRO A 111 8.42 13.99 -15.05
N THR A 112 8.88 12.80 -14.67
CA THR A 112 8.35 11.54 -15.19
C THR A 112 6.93 11.34 -14.69
N PHE A 113 6.70 11.53 -13.39
CA PHE A 113 5.36 11.40 -12.81
C PHE A 113 4.35 12.33 -13.50
N GLU A 114 4.68 13.61 -13.67
CA GLU A 114 3.80 14.59 -14.32
C GLU A 114 3.45 14.23 -15.77
N SER A 115 4.39 13.62 -16.50
CA SER A 115 4.20 13.22 -17.89
C SER A 115 3.34 11.96 -18.04
N PHE A 116 3.39 11.06 -17.05
CA PHE A 116 2.78 9.73 -17.11
C PHE A 116 1.67 9.50 -16.07
N ALA A 117 1.31 10.50 -15.28
CA ALA A 117 0.15 10.49 -14.40
C ALA A 117 -1.16 10.36 -15.21
N LEU A 118 -2.13 9.61 -14.68
CA LEU A 118 -3.49 9.57 -15.23
C LEU A 118 -4.31 10.74 -14.69
N PRO A 119 -5.34 11.22 -15.42
CA PRO A 119 -6.28 12.19 -14.87
C PRO A 119 -6.91 11.68 -13.57
N GLY A 120 -6.84 12.48 -12.49
CA GLY A 120 -7.29 12.08 -11.15
C GLY A 120 -6.24 11.37 -10.30
N HIS A 121 -5.07 11.05 -10.87
CA HIS A 121 -3.96 10.34 -10.23
C HIS A 121 -2.68 11.20 -10.25
N GLN A 122 -2.72 12.31 -9.53
CA GLN A 122 -1.69 13.37 -9.57
C GLN A 122 -0.87 13.51 -8.29
N ASN A 123 -0.95 12.53 -7.37
CA ASN A 123 -0.18 12.56 -6.13
C ASN A 123 1.00 11.58 -6.18
N ILE A 124 2.23 12.07 -6.37
CA ILE A 124 3.43 11.22 -6.44
C ILE A 124 3.71 10.42 -5.17
N TYR A 125 3.20 10.87 -4.01
CA TYR A 125 3.31 10.18 -2.73
C TYR A 125 2.21 9.14 -2.51
N ASP A 126 1.18 9.12 -3.36
CA ASP A 126 0.19 8.05 -3.34
C ASP A 126 0.81 6.80 -4.00
N PRO A 127 0.79 5.64 -3.32
CA PRO A 127 1.42 4.43 -3.83
C PRO A 127 0.82 3.95 -5.15
N VAL A 128 -0.50 4.11 -5.33
CA VAL A 128 -1.21 3.67 -6.53
C VAL A 128 -0.87 4.59 -7.69
N ASP A 129 -0.91 5.91 -7.48
CA ASP A 129 -0.53 6.89 -8.50
C ASP A 129 0.94 6.71 -8.93
N ASN A 130 1.85 6.47 -7.97
CA ASN A 130 3.26 6.21 -8.23
C ASN A 130 3.45 4.98 -9.13
N ILE A 131 2.76 3.87 -8.83
CA ILE A 131 2.77 2.66 -9.64
C ILE A 131 2.23 2.93 -11.05
N ILE A 132 1.11 3.66 -11.16
CA ILE A 132 0.49 4.00 -12.45
C ILE A 132 1.48 4.76 -13.33
N ALA A 133 2.07 5.84 -12.82
CA ALA A 133 2.96 6.68 -13.61
C ALA A 133 4.24 5.94 -14.03
N ALA A 134 4.88 5.21 -13.10
CA ALA A 134 6.07 4.43 -13.37
C ALA A 134 5.83 3.28 -14.36
N THR A 135 4.69 2.61 -14.25
CA THR A 135 4.29 1.54 -15.17
C THR A 135 4.06 2.09 -16.57
N ARG A 136 3.34 3.21 -16.69
CA ARG A 136 3.10 3.87 -17.99
C ARG A 136 4.39 4.34 -18.64
N TYR A 137 5.31 4.89 -17.86
CA TYR A 137 6.66 5.23 -18.34
C TYR A 137 7.40 3.98 -18.86
N SER A 138 7.36 2.88 -18.10
CA SER A 138 8.01 1.62 -18.48
C SER A 138 7.43 1.04 -19.78
N ILE A 139 6.12 1.08 -19.94
CA ILE A 139 5.42 0.64 -21.16
C ILE A 139 5.79 1.52 -22.35
N GLU A 140 5.79 2.85 -22.19
CA GLU A 140 6.20 3.76 -23.27
C GLU A 140 7.66 3.53 -23.70
N ARG A 141 8.55 3.25 -22.74
CA ARG A 141 9.98 3.15 -22.97
C ARG A 141 10.42 1.79 -23.52
N TYR A 142 9.76 0.70 -23.09
CA TYR A 142 10.18 -0.68 -23.33
C TYR A 142 9.09 -1.57 -23.96
N GLY A 143 7.84 -1.11 -24.06
CA GLY A 143 6.70 -1.85 -24.60
C GLY A 143 5.91 -2.66 -23.55
N SER A 144 6.58 -3.16 -22.51
CA SER A 144 5.97 -3.85 -21.38
C SER A 144 6.82 -3.68 -20.12
N VAL A 145 6.20 -3.77 -18.94
CA VAL A 145 6.95 -3.80 -17.67
C VAL A 145 7.87 -5.03 -17.57
N ALA A 146 7.50 -6.12 -18.25
CA ALA A 146 8.31 -7.33 -18.35
C ALA A 146 9.67 -7.09 -19.04
N ASP A 147 9.74 -6.10 -19.92
CA ASP A 147 10.89 -5.79 -20.78
C ASP A 147 11.82 -4.74 -20.16
N VAL A 148 11.48 -4.22 -18.97
CA VAL A 148 12.35 -3.34 -18.18
C VAL A 148 13.69 -4.06 -17.95
N PRO A 149 14.86 -3.44 -18.22
CA PRO A 149 16.15 -4.10 -18.16
C PRO A 149 16.43 -4.84 -16.84
N GLY A 150 16.04 -4.27 -15.70
CA GLY A 150 16.17 -4.93 -14.41
C GLY A 150 15.33 -6.20 -14.26
N VAL A 151 14.10 -6.19 -14.78
CA VAL A 151 13.20 -7.35 -14.74
C VAL A 151 13.64 -8.42 -15.74
N SER A 152 13.92 -8.01 -16.98
CA SER A 152 14.38 -8.90 -18.05
C SER A 152 15.73 -9.54 -17.71
N GLY A 153 16.63 -8.76 -17.08
CA GLY A 153 17.90 -9.24 -16.56
C GLY A 153 17.72 -10.31 -15.48
N LEU A 154 16.87 -10.07 -14.48
CA LEU A 154 16.54 -11.06 -13.45
C LEU A 154 15.94 -12.34 -14.05
N ARG A 155 15.01 -12.21 -14.99
CA ARG A 155 14.38 -13.35 -15.68
C ARG A 155 15.38 -14.18 -16.48
N SER A 156 16.44 -13.56 -16.96
CA SER A 156 17.54 -14.21 -17.69
C SER A 156 18.64 -14.77 -16.78
N GLY A 157 18.46 -14.70 -15.45
CA GLY A 157 19.44 -15.17 -14.45
C GLY A 157 20.54 -14.16 -14.11
N GLY A 158 20.39 -12.90 -14.54
CA GLY A 158 21.30 -11.78 -14.24
C GLY A 158 20.91 -11.01 -12.97
N SER A 159 21.59 -9.90 -12.72
CA SER A 159 21.31 -8.97 -11.60
C SER A 159 20.26 -7.92 -11.98
N TYR A 160 19.48 -7.46 -11.01
CA TYR A 160 18.58 -6.31 -11.20
C TYR A 160 19.38 -5.04 -11.55
N GLN A 161 18.83 -4.25 -12.47
CA GLN A 161 19.30 -2.91 -12.80
C GLN A 161 18.10 -1.97 -12.70
N GLY A 162 18.20 -1.00 -11.80
CA GLY A 162 17.19 0.06 -11.67
C GLY A 162 17.10 0.91 -12.93
N TYR A 163 16.02 1.66 -13.03
CA TYR A 163 15.67 2.50 -14.18
C TYR A 163 16.16 3.93 -14.05
#